data_AF-A0A4R3SQ94-F1
#
_entry.id   AF-A0A4R3SQ94-F1
#
_cell.length_a   1.000
_cell.length_b   1.000
_cell.length_c   1.000
_cell.angle_alpha   90.00
_cell.angle_beta   90.00
_cell.angle_gamma   90.00
#
_symmetry.space_group_name_H-M   'P 1'
#
loop_
_entity.id
_entity.type
_entity.pdbx_description
1 polymer ?
#
loop_
_entity_poly.entity_id
_entity_poly.type
_entity_poly.pdbx_seq_one_letter_code
_entity_poly.pdbx_strand_id
1 'polypeptide(L)' 'MLDQSTLEQLRSNPVEWRRRGLTPPADLDEIVQARLSAHMGHADPSYADFFAS' A
#
# COMPACT_ATOMS: atom_id res chain seq x y z
N MET A 1 13.10 9.93 -23.36
CA MET A 1 12.38 10.26 -22.11
C MET A 1 10.95 9.77 -22.29
N LEU A 2 10.42 8.93 -21.40
CA LEU A 2 9.05 8.42 -21.53
C LEU A 2 8.05 9.49 -21.10
N ASP A 3 6.95 9.63 -21.84
CA ASP A 3 5.86 10.54 -21.52
C ASP A 3 5.13 10.10 -20.23
N GLN A 4 4.65 11.07 -19.45
CA GLN A 4 3.94 10.84 -18.19
C GLN A 4 2.71 9.92 -18.38
N SER A 5 1.96 10.13 -19.47
CA SER A 5 0.78 9.34 -19.82
C SER A 5 1.13 7.87 -20.11
N THR A 6 2.29 7.65 -20.76
CA THR A 6 2.79 6.30 -21.02
C THR A 6 3.24 5.61 -19.73
N LEU A 7 3.87 6.35 -18.82
CA LEU A 7 4.27 5.82 -17.51
C LEU A 7 3.04 5.44 -16.66
N GLU A 8 1.97 6.21 -16.71
CA GLU A 8 0.71 5.88 -16.02
C GLU A 8 0.07 4.61 -16.58
N GLN A 9 0.03 4.44 -17.91
CA GLN A 9 -0.45 3.20 -18.54
C GLN A 9 0.41 1.97 -18.17
N LEU A 10 1.73 2.13 -18.07
CA LEU A 10 2.60 1.04 -17.65
C LEU A 10 2.42 0.70 -16.17
N ARG A 11 2.13 1.70 -15.33
CA ARG A 11 1.84 1.51 -13.90
C ARG A 11 0.47 0.89 -13.66
N SER A 12 -0.49 1.05 -14.57
CA SER A 12 -1.79 0.38 -14.46
C SER A 12 -1.77 -1.10 -14.87
N ASN A 13 -0.76 -1.54 -15.62
CA ASN A 13 -0.64 -2.93 -16.04
C ASN A 13 0.07 -3.81 -14.98
N PRO A 14 -0.63 -4.70 -14.25
CA PRO A 14 -0.02 -5.52 -13.19
C PRO A 14 1.06 -6.49 -13.70
N VAL A 15 1.01 -6.88 -14.99
CA VAL A 15 2.02 -7.76 -15.58
C VAL A 15 3.39 -7.09 -15.63
N GLU A 16 3.43 -5.78 -15.90
CA GLU A 16 4.67 -5.00 -15.98
C GLU A 16 5.35 -4.86 -14.61
N TRP A 17 4.59 -4.85 -13.52
CA TRP A 17 5.13 -4.86 -12.16
C TRP A 17 5.77 -6.21 -11.85
N ARG A 18 5.04 -7.30 -12.10
CA ARG A 18 5.53 -8.66 -11.83
C ARG A 18 6.76 -9.00 -12.65
N ARG A 19 6.82 -8.56 -13.92
CA ARG A 19 8.01 -8.72 -14.77
C ARG A 19 9.27 -8.06 -14.19
N ARG A 20 9.09 -6.97 -13.43
CA ARG A 20 10.16 -6.24 -12.73
C ARG A 20 10.41 -6.75 -11.32
N GLY A 21 9.74 -7.83 -10.90
CA GLY A 21 9.82 -8.35 -9.53
C GLY A 21 9.12 -7.47 -8.49
N LEU A 22 8.24 -6.58 -8.92
CA LEU A 22 7.45 -5.69 -8.05
C LEU A 22 6.04 -6.25 -7.87
N THR A 23 5.45 -5.98 -6.71
CA THR A 23 4.06 -6.33 -6.40
C THR A 23 3.11 -5.28 -6.99
N PRO A 24 2.07 -5.68 -7.75
CA PRO A 24 1.09 -4.74 -8.28
C PRO A 24 0.34 -3.96 -7.18
N PRO A 25 -0.18 -2.76 -7.49
CA PRO A 25 -0.90 -1.94 -6.50
C PRO A 25 -2.10 -2.64 -5.85
N ALA A 26 -2.91 -3.37 -6.63
CA ALA A 26 -4.09 -4.09 -6.09
C ALA A 26 -3.69 -5.16 -5.05
N ASP A 27 -2.68 -5.96 -5.36
CA ASP A 27 -2.14 -6.98 -4.45
C ASP A 27 -1.54 -6.33 -3.18
N LEU A 28 -0.93 -5.13 -3.30
CA LEU A 28 -0.45 -4.36 -2.15
C LEU A 28 -1.60 -3.85 -1.27
N ASP A 29 -2.67 -3.35 -1.88
CA ASP A 29 -3.85 -2.87 -1.15
C ASP A 29 -4.48 -4.01 -0.34
N GLU A 30 -4.60 -5.21 -0.92
CA GLU A 30 -5.08 -6.39 -0.20
C GLU A 30 -4.19 -6.73 1.01
N ILE A 31 -2.86 -6.70 0.85
CA ILE A 31 -1.91 -6.94 1.95
C ILE A 31 -2.07 -5.89 3.05
N VAL A 32 -2.22 -4.62 2.69
CA VAL A 32 -2.43 -3.53 3.64
C VAL A 32 -3.73 -3.73 4.41
N GLN A 33 -4.84 -4.02 3.71
CA GLN A 33 -6.14 -4.23 4.33
C GLN A 33 -6.14 -5.45 5.27
N ALA A 34 -5.49 -6.55 4.87
CA ALA A 34 -5.34 -7.73 5.71
C ALA A 34 -4.58 -7.40 7.00
N ARG A 35 -3.49 -6.61 6.91
CA ARG A 35 -2.71 -6.18 8.07
C ARG A 35 -3.50 -5.27 9.00
N LEU A 36 -4.17 -4.27 8.46
CA LEU A 36 -5.00 -3.36 9.24
C LEU A 36 -6.12 -4.12 9.96
N SER A 37 -6.79 -5.03 9.24
CA SER A 37 -7.85 -5.87 9.82
C SER A 37 -7.34 -6.77 10.94
N ALA A 38 -6.12 -7.32 10.81
CA ALA A 38 -5.49 -8.12 11.86
C ALA A 38 -5.09 -7.30 13.11
N HIS A 39 -4.82 -6.01 12.98
CA HIS A 39 -4.39 -5.13 14.08
C HIS A 39 -5.56 -4.41 14.78
N MET A 40 -6.78 -4.45 14.24
CA MET A 40 -7.98 -3.82 14.81
C MET A 40 -8.43 -4.37 16.19
N GLY A 41 -7.71 -5.32 16.78
CA GLY A 41 -7.93 -5.84 18.13
C GLY A 41 -7.07 -5.21 19.23
N HIS A 42 -6.08 -4.38 18.88
CA HIS A 42 -5.35 -3.54 19.83
C HIS A 42 -5.80 -2.10 19.61
N ALA A 43 -6.37 -1.48 20.65
CA ALA A 43 -6.52 -0.03 20.66
C ALA A 43 -5.11 0.54 20.69
N ASP A 44 -4.61 0.95 19.52
CA ASP A 44 -3.35 1.68 19.44
C ASP A 44 -3.50 2.93 20.32
N PRO A 45 -2.59 3.16 21.27
CA PRO A 45 -2.65 4.37 22.07
C PRO A 45 -2.61 5.56 21.11
N SER A 46 -3.57 6.46 21.31
CA SER A 46 -3.61 7.71 20.57
C SER A 46 -2.34 8.49 20.85
N TYR A 47 -1.90 9.30 19.90
CA TYR A 47 -0.82 10.26 20.13
C TYR A 47 -1.07 11.14 21.37
N ALA A 48 -2.34 11.39 21.72
CA ALA A 48 -2.72 12.12 22.92
C ALA A 48 -2.42 11.37 24.23
N ASP A 49 -2.45 10.02 24.22
CA ASP A 49 -2.22 9.20 25.42
C ASP A 49 -0.77 9.30 25.91
N PHE A 50 0.18 9.70 25.04
CA PHE A 50 1.57 9.95 25.42
C PHE A 50 1.76 11.17 26.32
N PHE A 51 0.79 12.10 26.38
CA PHE A 51 0.88 13.32 27.16
C PHE A 51 -0.03 13.32 28.39
N ALA A 52 -0.85 12.29 28.58
CA ALA A 52 -1.78 12.18 29.72
C ALA A 52 -1.12 11.67 31.02
N SER A 53 0.21 11.85 31.15
CA SER A 53 1.01 11.46 32.34
C SER A 53 0.82 12.39 33.51
#